data_AF-A0AAU9PGX1-F1
#
_entry.id   AF-A0AAU9PGX1-F1
#
_cell.length_a   1.000
_cell.length_b   1.000
_cell.length_c   1.000
_cell.angle_alpha   90.00
_cell.angle_beta   90.00
_cell.angle_gamma   90.00
#
_symmetry.space_group_name_H-M   'P 1'
#
loop_
_entity.id
_entity.type
_entity.pdbx_description
1 polymer ?
#
loop_
_entity_poly.entity_id
_entity_poly.type
_entity_poly.pdbx_seq_one_letter_code
_entity_poly.pdbx_strand_id
1 'polypeptide(L)'
;MDPAPPSTTKSWSIHTRREITSKYEIQNRIGSGAYSDVYKARRLSDDLTVALKEVHDYQSAFREIDALQTLQHSPNVVELHEYFWSEDEDAVLVLEYLPTDLASVIRTAKKEWNGLSVGEIKRWIIQILLALISARQGSV
;
A
#
# COMPACT_ATOMS: atom_id res chain seq x y z
N MET A 1 -43.20 11.53 5.97
CA MET A 1 -41.80 11.97 5.84
C MET A 1 -41.00 10.84 6.42
N ASP A 2 -40.61 9.92 5.55
CA ASP A 2 -39.92 8.70 5.98
C ASP A 2 -38.52 9.06 6.49
N PRO A 3 -38.03 8.41 7.55
CA PRO A 3 -36.67 8.66 8.00
C PRO A 3 -35.71 8.27 6.86
N ALA A 4 -34.69 9.11 6.65
CA ALA A 4 -33.63 8.80 5.71
C ALA A 4 -33.03 7.42 6.04
N PRO A 5 -32.70 6.59 5.02
CA PRO A 5 -32.05 5.31 5.25
C PRO A 5 -30.77 5.55 6.07
N PRO A 6 -30.44 4.66 7.03
CA PRO A 6 -29.20 4.79 7.77
C PRO A 6 -28.04 4.80 6.77
N SER A 7 -27.27 5.87 6.75
CA SER A 7 -26.01 5.93 6.02
C SER A 7 -25.07 4.92 6.68
N THR A 8 -25.04 3.69 6.19
CA THR A 8 -24.08 2.67 6.61
C THR A 8 -22.73 2.96 5.98
N THR A 9 -22.15 4.12 6.29
CA THR A 9 -20.71 4.25 6.23
C THR A 9 -20.21 3.42 7.41
N LYS A 10 -19.81 2.17 7.16
CA LYS A 10 -19.12 1.33 8.14
C LYS A 10 -17.95 2.16 8.67
N SER A 11 -18.15 2.81 9.82
CA SER A 11 -17.14 3.61 10.51
C SER A 11 -16.20 2.69 11.27
N TRP A 12 -15.62 1.73 10.55
CA TRP A 12 -14.58 0.86 11.07
C TRP A 12 -13.19 1.43 10.66
N SER A 13 -13.10 2.75 10.48
CA SER A 13 -11.86 3.40 10.04
C SER A 13 -10.67 3.00 10.93
N ILE A 14 -9.51 2.72 10.32
CA ILE A 14 -8.25 2.35 11.01
C ILE A 14 -7.92 3.15 12.28
N HIS A 15 -8.45 4.37 12.40
CA HIS A 15 -8.33 5.26 13.54
C HIS A 15 -9.02 4.76 14.83
N THR A 16 -9.91 3.77 14.76
CA THR A 16 -10.61 3.22 15.93
C THR A 16 -10.02 1.89 16.42
N ARG A 17 -9.14 1.26 15.62
CA ARG A 17 -8.49 -0.01 15.95
C ARG A 17 -7.35 0.21 16.94
N ARG A 18 -7.48 -0.32 18.16
CA ARG A 18 -6.46 -0.15 19.21
C ARG A 18 -5.16 -0.87 18.89
N GLU A 19 -5.23 -2.03 18.27
CA GLU A 19 -4.07 -2.83 17.84
C GLU A 19 -3.20 -2.10 16.81
N ILE A 20 -3.78 -1.17 16.04
CA ILE A 20 -3.07 -0.31 15.09
C ILE A 20 -2.63 0.99 15.77
N THR A 21 -3.56 1.73 16.37
CA THR A 21 -3.30 3.07 16.94
C THR A 21 -2.35 3.06 18.14
N SER A 22 -2.18 1.92 18.81
CA SER A 22 -1.15 1.74 19.85
C SER A 22 0.28 1.58 19.31
N LYS A 23 0.43 1.17 18.05
CA LYS A 23 1.73 0.94 17.39
C LYS A 23 2.08 2.02 16.36
N TYR A 24 1.08 2.70 15.80
CA TYR A 24 1.24 3.64 14.69
C TYR A 24 0.53 4.96 14.96
N GLU A 25 1.25 6.06 14.75
CA GLU A 25 0.64 7.37 14.59
C GLU A 25 0.18 7.53 13.14
N ILE A 26 -1.14 7.48 12.93
CA ILE A 26 -1.75 7.62 11.61
C ILE A 26 -1.73 9.11 11.23
N GLN A 27 -1.19 9.41 10.05
CA GLN A 27 -1.07 10.76 9.52
C GLN A 27 -2.14 10.99 8.44
N ASN A 28 -1.79 11.63 7.32
CA ASN A 28 -2.72 11.93 6.25
C ASN A 28 -2.99 10.74 5.34
N ARG A 29 -4.19 10.70 4.74
CA ARG A 29 -4.51 9.81 3.62
C ARG A 29 -3.67 10.20 2.40
N ILE A 30 -3.02 9.23 1.77
CA ILE A 30 -2.15 9.39 0.59
C ILE A 30 -2.69 8.70 -0.65
N GLY A 31 -3.63 7.77 -0.50
CA GLY A 31 -4.29 7.08 -1.61
C GLY A 31 -5.72 6.71 -1.25
N SER A 32 -6.60 6.70 -2.25
CA SER A 32 -7.99 6.28 -2.10
C SER A 32 -8.47 5.67 -3.41
N GLY A 33 -9.19 4.56 -3.31
CA GLY A 33 -9.72 3.84 -4.46
C GLY A 33 -10.95 3.02 -4.07
N ALA A 34 -11.57 2.39 -5.06
CA ALA A 34 -12.79 1.61 -4.86
C ALA A 34 -12.63 0.42 -3.89
N TYR A 35 -11.39 -0.07 -3.70
CA TYR A 35 -11.10 -1.30 -2.95
C TYR A 35 -10.18 -1.07 -1.75
N SER A 36 -9.59 0.11 -1.62
CA SER A 36 -8.67 0.40 -0.52
C SER A 36 -8.44 1.89 -0.31
N ASP A 37 -8.19 2.25 0.93
CA ASP A 37 -7.62 3.53 1.33
C ASP A 37 -6.17 3.33 1.83
N VAL A 38 -5.30 4.30 1.57
CA VAL A 38 -3.89 4.25 1.98
C VAL A 38 -3.56 5.48 2.79
N TYR A 39 -2.98 5.27 3.96
CA TYR A 39 -2.59 6.32 4.90
C TYR A 39 -1.08 6.30 5.11
N LYS A 40 -0.48 7.48 5.19
CA LYS A 40 0.87 7.59 5.74
C LYS A 40 0.78 7.43 7.25
N ALA A 41 1.72 6.73 7.86
CA ALA A 41 1.82 6.62 9.31
C ALA A 41 3.27 6.56 9.77
N ARG A 42 3.47 6.76 11.07
CA ARG A 42 4.77 6.64 11.74
C ARG A 42 4.69 5.51 12.76
N ARG A 43 5.57 4.52 12.63
CA ARG A 43 5.69 3.42 13.58
C ARG A 43 6.34 3.95 14.86
N LEU A 44 5.67 3.74 15.99
CA LEU A 44 6.07 4.36 17.26
C LEU A 44 7.33 3.72 17.88
N SER A 45 7.66 2.48 17.51
CA SER A 45 8.81 1.77 18.08
C SER A 45 10.17 2.32 17.63
N ASP A 46 10.24 2.85 16.41
CA ASP A 46 11.50 3.20 15.74
C ASP A 46 11.39 4.42 14.81
N ASP A 47 10.27 5.12 14.85
CA ASP A 47 9.99 6.31 14.04
C ASP A 47 9.92 6.05 12.51
N LEU A 48 9.84 4.79 12.09
CA LEU A 48 9.80 4.44 10.68
C LEU A 48 8.51 4.96 10.03
N THR A 49 8.66 5.65 8.90
CA THR A 49 7.51 6.04 8.07
C THR A 49 7.02 4.85 7.26
N VAL A 50 5.73 4.54 7.35
CA VAL A 50 5.07 3.41 6.70
C VAL A 50 3.81 3.83 5.95
N ALA A 51 3.33 2.97 5.06
CA ALA A 51 2.03 3.09 4.42
C ALA A 51 1.06 2.04 5.00
N LEU A 52 -0.05 2.49 5.57
CA LEU A 52 -1.15 1.64 6.04
C LEU A 52 -2.19 1.52 4.92
N LYS A 53 -2.30 0.35 4.32
CA LYS A 53 -3.29 0.07 3.27
C LYS A 53 -4.46 -0.71 3.86
N GLU A 54 -5.61 -0.05 3.98
CA GLU A 54 -6.89 -0.62 4.40
C GLU A 54 -7.60 -1.21 3.18
N VAL A 55 -7.85 -2.52 3.16
CA VAL A 55 -8.39 -3.25 1.99
C VAL A 55 -9.79 -3.79 2.28
N HIS A 56 -10.79 -3.20 1.64
CA HIS A 56 -12.22 -3.44 1.90
C HIS A 56 -12.76 -4.78 1.35
N ASP A 57 -11.96 -5.51 0.58
CA ASP A 57 -12.30 -6.83 0.05
C ASP A 57 -11.39 -7.92 0.62
N TYR A 58 -11.99 -8.79 1.43
CA TYR A 58 -11.32 -9.90 2.12
C TYR A 58 -10.52 -10.81 1.17
N GLN A 59 -11.11 -11.22 0.05
CA GLN A 59 -10.46 -12.15 -0.87
C GLN A 59 -9.24 -11.52 -1.55
N SER A 60 -9.34 -10.24 -1.92
CA SER A 60 -8.22 -9.51 -2.49
C SER A 60 -7.12 -9.26 -1.46
N ALA A 61 -7.48 -8.94 -0.22
CA ALA A 61 -6.52 -8.77 0.85
C ALA A 61 -5.72 -10.04 1.14
N PHE A 62 -6.38 -11.21 1.20
CA PHE A 62 -5.69 -12.49 1.42
C PHE A 62 -4.66 -12.79 0.33
N ARG A 63 -5.06 -12.66 -0.95
CA ARG A 63 -4.15 -12.87 -2.08
C ARG A 63 -2.96 -11.91 -2.08
N GLU A 64 -3.21 -10.66 -1.67
CA GLU A 64 -2.16 -9.65 -1.60
C GLU A 64 -1.16 -9.94 -0.47
N ILE A 65 -1.65 -10.35 0.71
CA ILE A 65 -0.80 -10.77 1.83
C ILE A 65 0.06 -11.98 1.43
N ASP A 66 -0.56 -13.02 0.85
CA ASP A 66 0.13 -14.23 0.42
C ASP A 66 1.24 -13.93 -0.61
N ALA A 67 0.94 -13.07 -1.60
CA ALA A 67 1.92 -12.65 -2.59
C ALA A 67 3.08 -11.86 -1.97
N LEU A 68 2.80 -10.94 -1.05
CA LEU A 68 3.83 -10.13 -0.38
C LEU A 68 4.69 -10.96 0.60
N GLN A 69 4.11 -11.94 1.28
CA GLN A 69 4.85 -12.89 2.12
C GLN A 69 5.77 -13.77 1.27
N THR A 70 5.26 -14.28 0.14
CA THR A 70 6.05 -15.08 -0.81
C THR A 70 7.23 -14.29 -1.38
N LEU A 71 7.03 -12.99 -1.62
CA LEU A 71 8.04 -12.09 -2.19
C LEU A 71 8.84 -11.32 -1.15
N GLN A 72 8.75 -11.70 0.12
CA GLN A 72 9.45 -11.01 1.19
C GLN A 72 10.95 -10.97 0.90
N HIS A 73 11.56 -9.79 1.07
CA HIS A 73 12.97 -9.50 0.76
C HIS A 73 13.36 -9.57 -0.73
N SER A 74 12.42 -9.77 -1.65
CA SER A 74 12.70 -9.65 -3.08
C SER A 74 13.00 -8.18 -3.42
N PRO A 75 14.10 -7.90 -4.13
CA PRO A 75 14.37 -6.53 -4.57
C PRO A 75 13.27 -6.07 -5.54
N ASN A 76 13.01 -4.76 -5.55
CA ASN A 76 12.01 -4.14 -6.44
C ASN A 76 10.55 -4.54 -6.14
N VAL A 77 10.29 -5.19 -4.98
CA VAL A 77 8.96 -5.43 -4.43
C VAL A 77 8.86 -4.67 -3.11
N VAL A 78 7.72 -4.03 -2.86
CA VAL A 78 7.46 -3.30 -1.62
C VAL A 78 7.48 -4.27 -0.43
N GLU A 79 8.10 -3.86 0.68
CA GLU A 79 8.14 -4.70 1.87
C GLU A 79 6.80 -4.67 2.63
N LEU A 80 6.33 -5.86 3.05
CA LEU A 80 5.26 -6.02 4.04
C LEU A 80 5.89 -6.17 5.42
N HIS A 81 5.72 -5.17 6.28
CA HIS A 81 6.27 -5.20 7.64
C HIS A 81 5.40 -6.01 8.60
N GLU A 82 4.07 -5.80 8.56
CA GLU A 82 3.08 -6.60 9.29
C GLU A 82 1.70 -6.41 8.66
N TYR A 83 0.71 -7.20 9.10
CA TYR A 83 -0.68 -7.02 8.69
C TYR A 83 -1.62 -7.26 9.88
N PHE A 84 -2.76 -6.58 9.86
CA PHE A 84 -3.86 -6.73 10.81
C PHE A 84 -5.05 -7.33 10.09
N TRP A 85 -5.56 -8.43 10.63
CA TRP A 85 -6.60 -9.22 10.02
C TRP A 85 -7.63 -9.62 11.05
N SER A 86 -8.90 -9.43 10.72
CA SER A 86 -10.04 -9.88 11.51
C SER A 86 -11.19 -10.19 10.54
N GLU A 87 -11.95 -11.26 10.79
CA GLU A 87 -12.99 -11.73 9.86
C GLU A 87 -14.13 -10.72 9.67
N ASP A 88 -14.36 -9.85 10.66
CA ASP A 88 -15.45 -8.87 10.67
C ASP A 88 -15.04 -7.46 10.21
N GLU A 89 -13.75 -7.28 9.89
CA GLU A 89 -13.10 -5.99 9.67
C GLU A 89 -12.26 -5.99 8.38
N ASP A 90 -11.96 -4.82 7.84
CA ASP A 90 -11.10 -4.77 6.66
C ASP A 90 -9.64 -5.07 7.07
N ALA A 91 -8.94 -5.73 6.16
CA ALA A 91 -7.53 -6.04 6.36
C ALA A 91 -6.70 -4.75 6.28
N VAL A 92 -5.72 -4.60 7.17
CA VAL A 92 -4.77 -3.48 7.09
C VAL A 92 -3.37 -4.02 6.92
N LEU A 93 -2.76 -3.70 5.78
CA LEU A 93 -1.38 -4.06 5.46
C LEU A 93 -0.47 -2.89 5.84
N VAL A 94 0.63 -3.19 6.55
CA VAL A 94 1.67 -2.21 6.88
C VAL A 94 2.82 -2.39 5.92
N LEU A 95 2.94 -1.46 4.98
CA LEU A 95 3.89 -1.52 3.86
C LEU A 95 5.01 -0.50 4.02
N GLU A 96 6.13 -0.74 3.35
CA GLU A 96 7.16 0.27 3.10
C GLU A 96 6.52 1.52 2.47
N TYR A 97 6.87 2.69 2.97
CA TYR A 97 6.43 3.96 2.40
C TYR A 97 7.32 4.39 1.23
N LEU A 98 6.72 4.52 0.05
CA LEU A 98 7.37 5.10 -1.12
C LEU A 98 6.94 6.57 -1.31
N PRO A 99 7.87 7.53 -1.41
CA PRO A 99 7.54 8.96 -1.49
C PRO A 99 6.78 9.38 -2.76
N THR A 100 6.88 8.60 -3.84
CA THR A 100 6.27 8.91 -5.13
C THR A 100 5.99 7.63 -5.93
N ASP A 101 5.06 7.72 -6.88
CA ASP A 101 4.82 6.70 -7.89
C ASP A 101 5.50 7.05 -9.23
N LEU A 102 5.66 6.04 -10.09
CA LEU A 102 6.29 6.17 -11.40
C LEU A 102 5.57 7.15 -12.33
N ALA A 103 4.23 7.20 -12.28
CA ALA A 103 3.46 8.10 -13.14
C ALA A 103 3.70 9.57 -12.76
N SER A 104 3.83 9.86 -11.47
CA SER A 104 4.23 11.17 -10.95
C SER A 104 5.62 11.55 -11.45
N VAL A 105 6.60 10.65 -11.39
CA VAL A 105 7.94 10.92 -11.94
C VAL A 105 7.91 11.19 -13.44
N ILE A 106 7.15 10.39 -14.22
CA ILE A 106 7.00 10.60 -15.67
C ILE A 106 6.37 11.97 -15.98
N ARG A 107 5.35 12.38 -15.22
CA ARG A 107 4.71 13.70 -15.41
C ARG A 107 5.69 14.83 -15.12
N THR A 108 6.44 14.76 -14.02
CA THR A 108 7.44 15.76 -13.66
C THR A 108 8.55 15.83 -14.70
N ALA A 109 9.10 14.69 -15.13
CA ALA A 109 10.15 14.65 -16.14
C ALA A 109 9.72 15.29 -17.47
N LYS A 110 8.47 15.06 -17.92
CA LYS A 110 7.91 15.70 -19.12
C LYS A 110 7.80 17.22 -18.99
N LYS A 111 7.47 17.71 -17.79
CA LYS A 111 7.25 19.14 -17.54
C LYS A 111 8.56 19.90 -17.32
N GLU A 112 9.51 19.29 -16.61
CA GLU A 112 10.64 20.00 -16.01
C GLU A 112 12.00 19.52 -16.52
N TRP A 113 12.13 18.30 -17.03
CA TRP A 113 13.43 17.67 -17.35
C TRP A 113 13.61 17.34 -18.83
N ASN A 114 12.75 17.88 -19.70
CA ASN A 114 12.73 17.54 -21.14
C ASN A 114 12.51 16.03 -21.41
N GLY A 115 11.76 15.38 -20.54
CA GLY A 115 11.50 13.93 -20.58
C GLY A 115 12.53 13.11 -19.82
N LEU A 116 12.35 11.78 -19.87
CA LEU A 116 13.29 10.82 -19.29
C LEU A 116 14.31 10.40 -20.34
N SER A 117 15.56 10.24 -19.92
CA SER A 117 16.60 9.68 -20.77
C SER A 117 16.32 8.19 -21.07
N VAL A 118 16.88 7.70 -22.18
CA VAL A 118 16.82 6.27 -22.54
C VAL A 118 17.42 5.39 -21.43
N GLY A 119 18.46 5.89 -20.75
CA GLY A 119 19.10 5.19 -19.63
C GLY A 119 18.17 5.01 -18.43
N GLU A 120 17.41 6.04 -18.06
CA GLU A 120 16.42 5.98 -16.96
C GLU A 120 15.27 5.04 -17.30
N ILE A 121 14.72 5.16 -18.52
CA ILE A 121 13.67 4.27 -19.01
C ILE A 121 14.14 2.81 -18.93
N LYS A 122 15.33 2.52 -19.44
CA LYS A 122 15.92 1.17 -19.39
C LYS A 122 16.06 0.69 -17.94
N ARG A 123 16.51 1.54 -17.03
CA ARG A 123 16.70 1.19 -15.61
C ARG A 123 15.39 0.83 -14.92
N TRP A 124 14.31 1.59 -15.15
CA TRP A 124 13.01 1.26 -14.57
C TRP A 124 12.40 0.00 -15.17
N ILE A 125 12.53 -0.19 -16.49
CA ILE A 125 12.09 -1.44 -17.14
C ILE A 125 12.81 -2.64 -16.54
N ILE A 126 14.12 -2.56 -16.34
CA ILE A 126 14.89 -3.65 -15.71
C ILE A 126 14.37 -3.96 -14.30
N GLN A 127 14.14 -2.95 -13.46
CA GLN A 127 13.62 -3.17 -12.10
C GLN A 127 12.24 -3.85 -12.11
N ILE A 128 11.34 -3.42 -13.01
CA ILE A 128 10.01 -4.03 -13.17
C ILE A 128 10.14 -5.49 -13.61
N LEU A 129 11.00 -5.78 -14.59
CA LEU A 129 11.22 -7.13 -15.08
C LEU A 129 11.82 -8.04 -14.00
N LEU A 130 12.74 -7.53 -13.18
CA LEU A 130 13.32 -8.27 -12.06
C LEU A 130 12.28 -8.61 -10.98
N ALA A 131 11.39 -7.67 -10.65
CA ALA A 131 10.27 -7.93 -9.74
C ALA A 131 9.33 -9.02 -10.29
N LEU A 132 8.99 -8.96 -11.58
CA LEU A 132 8.14 -9.97 -12.24
C LEU A 132 8.79 -11.36 -12.29
N ILE A 133 10.10 -11.44 -12.49
CA ILE A 133 10.84 -12.71 -12.43
C ILE A 133 10.77 -13.30 -11.03
N SER A 134 10.95 -12.48 -10.00
CA SER A 134 10.85 -12.91 -8.59
C SER A 134 9.44 -13.44 -8.28
N ALA A 135 8.41 -12.72 -8.72
CA ALA A 135 7.01 -13.13 -8.58
C ALA A 135 6.72 -14.49 -9.21
N ARG A 136 7.32 -14.78 -10.37
CA ARG A 136 7.16 -16.07 -11.05
C ARG A 136 7.89 -17.22 -10.33
N GLN A 137 9.03 -16.95 -9.70
CA GLN A 137 9.83 -17.98 -9.01
C GLN A 137 9.27 -18.32 -7.63
N GLY A 138 8.54 -17.40 -6.99
CA GLY A 138 7.92 -17.63 -5.68
C GLY A 138 6.65 -18.48 -5.70
N SER A 139 6.04 -18.74 -6.87
CA SER A 139 4.77 -19.50 -6.97
C SER A 139 4.92 -21.03 -6.91
N VAL A 140 5.80 -21.57 -6.05
CA VAL A 140 6.07 -23.02 -5.94
C VAL A 140 5.42 -23.62 -4.69
#